data_AF-A0A963AVK9-F1
#
_entry.id   AF-A0A963AVK9-F1
#
_cell.length_a   1.000
_cell.length_b   1.000
_cell.length_c   1.000
_cell.angle_alpha   90.00
_cell.angle_beta   90.00
_cell.angle_gamma   90.00
#
_symmetry.space_group_name_H-M   'P 1'
#
loop_
_entity.id
_entity.type
_entity.pdbx_description
1 polymer ?
#
loop_
_entity_poly.entity_id
_entity_poly.type
_entity_poly.pdbx_seq_one_letter_code
_entity_poly.pdbx_strand_id
1 'polypeptide(L)'
;MIAQSSPGDALGKLVLRLSVGGLMLFHGVAKIMHAEALGKIGERLTGAGLPSQIAYGVYLGEVLAPILVILGLFCRLGGALMAVNMLVAIGLVHMADLAKLTGHGGWALELQGLFLFGSVAIMLLGSGRFAIRPD
;
A
#
# COMPACT_ATOMS: atom_id res chain seq x y z
N MET A 1 -5.93 -19.48 -26.76
CA MET A 1 -5.54 -18.19 -27.33
C MET A 1 -5.47 -17.18 -26.18
N ILE A 2 -4.28 -16.82 -25.69
CA ILE A 2 -4.16 -15.81 -24.63
C ILE A 2 -4.36 -14.46 -25.33
N ALA A 3 -5.46 -13.77 -25.03
CA ALA A 3 -5.67 -12.42 -25.53
C ALA A 3 -4.49 -11.55 -25.08
N GLN A 4 -3.65 -11.11 -26.01
CA GLN A 4 -2.56 -10.20 -25.68
C GLN A 4 -3.16 -8.86 -25.24
N SER A 5 -2.77 -8.40 -24.05
CA SER A 5 -3.12 -7.07 -23.54
C SER A 5 -2.69 -5.99 -24.53
N SER A 6 -3.53 -4.98 -24.75
CA SER A 6 -3.15 -3.84 -25.59
C SER A 6 -1.90 -3.13 -25.02
N PRO A 7 -1.10 -2.44 -25.84
CA PRO A 7 0.06 -1.68 -25.35
C PRO A 7 -0.32 -0.68 -24.25
N GLY A 8 -1.50 -0.06 -24.35
CA GLY A 8 -2.03 0.86 -23.34
C GLY A 8 -2.34 0.19 -22.01
N ASP A 9 -2.96 -1.01 -22.01
CA ASP A 9 -3.21 -1.79 -20.78
C ASP A 9 -1.89 -2.15 -20.07
N ALA A 10 -0.90 -2.61 -20.85
CA ALA A 10 0.42 -2.96 -20.31
C ALA A 10 1.14 -1.76 -19.68
N LEU A 11 1.12 -0.60 -20.36
CA LEU A 11 1.72 0.63 -19.84
C LEU A 11 0.96 1.17 -18.62
N GLY A 12 -0.38 1.15 -18.64
CA GLY A 12 -1.20 1.60 -17.52
C GLY A 12 -0.92 0.79 -16.25
N LYS A 13 -0.83 -0.54 -16.35
CA LYS A 13 -0.43 -1.40 -15.23
C LYS A 13 0.97 -1.08 -14.72
N LEU A 14 1.93 -0.85 -15.61
CA LEU A 14 3.28 -0.46 -15.21
C LEU A 14 3.29 0.88 -14.44
N VAL A 15 2.63 1.90 -14.98
CA VAL A 15 2.53 3.22 -14.33
C VAL A 15 1.87 3.10 -12.96
N LEU A 16 0.79 2.34 -12.85
CA LEU A 16 0.11 2.11 -11.57
C LEU A 16 1.02 1.43 -10.54
N ARG A 17 1.77 0.40 -10.95
CA ARG A 17 2.71 -0.30 -10.05
C ARG A 17 3.84 0.61 -9.60
N LEU A 18 4.44 1.37 -10.52
CA LEU A 18 5.54 2.26 -10.20
C LEU A 18 5.09 3.45 -9.33
N SER A 19 3.90 4.01 -9.58
CA SER A 19 3.39 5.13 -8.79
C SER A 19 2.99 4.70 -7.37
N VAL A 20 2.09 3.72 -7.24
CA VAL A 20 1.59 3.29 -5.92
C VAL A 20 2.71 2.61 -5.14
N GLY A 21 3.46 1.70 -5.77
CA GLY A 21 4.59 1.02 -5.13
C GLY A 21 5.73 1.99 -4.78
N GLY A 22 6.13 2.83 -5.73
CA GLY A 22 7.23 3.79 -5.50
C GLY A 22 6.93 4.78 -4.39
N LEU A 23 5.72 5.37 -4.40
CA LEU A 23 5.31 6.30 -3.35
C LEU A 23 5.16 5.60 -2.00
N MET A 24 4.55 4.40 -1.95
CA MET A 24 4.43 3.62 -0.70
C MET A 24 5.79 3.29 -0.10
N LEU A 25 6.81 2.98 -0.93
CA LEU A 25 8.13 2.62 -0.46
C LEU A 25 8.79 3.75 0.35
N PHE A 26 8.53 5.02 0.03
CA PHE A 26 9.00 6.14 0.84
C PHE A 26 8.44 6.11 2.27
N HIS A 27 7.18 5.69 2.46
CA HIS A 27 6.58 5.51 3.79
C HIS A 27 7.30 4.41 4.57
N GLY A 28 7.57 3.29 3.92
CA GLY A 28 8.30 2.17 4.51
C GLY A 28 9.74 2.53 4.90
N VAL A 29 10.48 3.19 4.00
CA VAL A 29 11.86 3.64 4.25
C VAL A 29 11.91 4.65 5.40
N ALA A 30 10.98 5.62 5.43
CA ALA A 30 10.90 6.57 6.54
C ALA A 30 10.69 5.87 7.89
N LYS A 31 9.88 4.80 7.94
CA LYS A 31 9.68 4.02 9.16
C LYS A 31 10.90 3.21 9.59
N ILE A 32 11.72 2.76 8.63
CA ILE A 32 13.01 2.12 8.92
C ILE A 32 14.00 3.14 9.50
N MET A 33 14.08 4.33 8.88
CA MET A 33 15.00 5.38 9.29
C MET A 33 14.62 6.02 10.64
N HIS A 34 13.34 6.01 10.98
CA HIS A 34 12.81 6.62 12.19
C HIS A 34 12.15 5.57 13.08
N ALA A 35 12.95 4.87 13.88
CA ALA A 35 12.49 3.80 14.77
C ALA A 35 11.36 4.22 15.74
N GLU A 36 11.29 5.52 16.10
CA GLU A 36 10.20 6.09 16.90
C GLU A 36 8.81 5.92 16.26
N ALA A 37 8.74 5.89 14.93
CA ALA A 37 7.49 5.70 14.20
C ALA A 37 6.87 4.33 14.49
N LEU A 38 7.71 3.28 14.59
CA LEU A 38 7.27 1.94 14.97
C LEU A 38 6.81 1.88 16.42
N GLY A 39 7.53 2.55 17.33
CA GLY A 39 7.16 2.64 18.75
C GLY A 39 5.74 3.19 18.92
N LYS A 40 5.43 4.29 18.23
CA LYS A 40 4.08 4.89 18.23
C LYS A 40 3.01 3.93 17.70
N ILE A 41 3.29 3.16 16.66
CA ILE A 41 2.35 2.15 16.15
C ILE A 41 2.14 1.04 17.19
N GLY A 42 3.22 0.60 17.84
CA GLY A 42 3.17 -0.37 18.94
C GLY A 42 2.30 0.10 20.11
N GLU A 43 2.44 1.36 20.52
CA GLU A 43 1.60 1.98 21.56
C GLU A 43 0.12 2.06 21.17
N ARG A 44 -0.17 2.35 19.90
CA ARG A 44 -1.56 2.36 19.41
C ARG A 44 -2.16 0.94 19.39
N LEU A 45 -1.36 -0.05 19.02
CA LEU A 45 -1.78 -1.45 19.06
C LEU A 45 -2.08 -1.91 20.48
N THR A 46 -1.19 -1.63 21.44
CA THR A 46 -1.44 -1.97 22.85
C THR A 46 -2.65 -1.23 23.40
N GLY A 47 -2.84 0.04 23.04
CA GLY A 47 -4.05 0.80 23.36
C GLY A 47 -5.34 0.20 22.78
N ALA A 48 -5.24 -0.53 21.66
CA ALA A 48 -6.35 -1.28 21.05
C ALA A 48 -6.46 -2.73 21.57
N GLY A 49 -5.67 -3.12 22.59
CA GLY A 49 -5.67 -4.47 23.15
C GLY A 49 -4.91 -5.52 22.32
N LEU A 50 -4.09 -5.08 21.35
CA LEU A 50 -3.31 -5.93 20.46
C LEU A 50 -1.83 -5.99 20.87
N PRO A 51 -1.12 -7.10 20.57
CA PRO A 51 0.33 -7.19 20.77
C PRO A 51 1.09 -6.14 19.94
N SER A 52 2.04 -5.44 20.56
CA SER A 52 2.86 -4.41 19.91
C SER A 52 3.74 -4.97 18.77
N GLN A 53 4.07 -6.26 18.82
CA GLN A 53 4.85 -6.98 17.81
C GLN A 53 4.17 -6.97 16.43
N ILE A 54 2.85 -6.77 16.37
CA ILE A 54 2.12 -6.63 15.09
C ILE A 54 2.62 -5.41 14.31
N ALA A 55 3.22 -4.41 14.96
CA ALA A 55 3.77 -3.22 14.31
C ALA A 55 4.83 -3.56 13.25
N TYR A 56 5.59 -4.64 13.41
CA TYR A 56 6.56 -5.09 12.41
C TYR A 56 5.92 -5.51 11.08
N GLY A 57 4.62 -5.86 11.09
CA GLY A 57 3.85 -6.16 9.89
C GLY A 57 3.80 -5.00 8.89
N VAL A 58 4.01 -3.76 9.35
CA VAL A 58 4.09 -2.58 8.48
C VAL A 58 5.21 -2.70 7.45
N TYR A 59 6.31 -3.36 7.79
CA TYR A 59 7.39 -3.60 6.83
C TYR A 59 7.00 -4.57 5.71
N LEU A 60 6.09 -5.51 5.98
CA LEU A 60 5.57 -6.37 4.92
C LEU A 60 4.71 -5.55 3.95
N GLY A 61 3.88 -4.64 4.46
CA GLY A 61 2.96 -3.82 3.67
C GLY A 61 3.60 -2.63 2.95
N GLU A 62 4.66 -2.03 3.50
CA GLU A 62 5.22 -0.77 3.00
C GLU A 62 6.65 -0.89 2.47
N VAL A 63 7.30 -2.04 2.66
CA VAL A 63 8.66 -2.26 2.15
C VAL A 63 8.67 -3.46 1.21
N LEU A 64 8.36 -4.64 1.73
CA LEU A 64 8.40 -5.86 0.93
C LEU A 64 7.37 -5.83 -0.21
N ALA A 65 6.11 -5.57 0.11
CA ALA A 65 5.04 -5.58 -0.89
C ALA A 65 5.23 -4.52 -2.00
N PRO A 66 5.62 -3.26 -1.70
CA PRO A 66 5.91 -2.29 -2.75
C PRO A 66 7.09 -2.68 -3.64
N ILE A 67 8.16 -3.27 -3.09
CA ILE A 67 9.29 -3.78 -3.89
C ILE A 67 8.82 -4.87 -4.85
N LEU A 68 8.04 -5.83 -4.35
CA LEU A 68 7.45 -6.90 -5.17
C LEU A 68 6.58 -6.33 -6.31
N VAL A 69 5.73 -5.34 -6.00
CA VAL A 69 4.87 -4.66 -6.97
C VAL A 69 5.69 -3.91 -8.04
N ILE A 70 6.70 -3.13 -7.64
CA ILE A 70 7.56 -2.37 -8.55
C ILE A 70 8.25 -3.32 -9.53
N LEU A 71 8.87 -4.37 -9.00
CA LEU A 71 9.61 -5.36 -9.80
C LEU A 71 8.70 -6.22 -10.68
N GLY A 72 7.39 -6.23 -10.43
CA GLY A 72 6.49 -7.11 -11.17
C GLY A 72 6.64 -8.56 -10.72
N LEU A 73 6.73 -8.80 -9.40
CA LEU A 73 6.84 -10.11 -8.80
C LEU A 73 5.66 -10.31 -7.86
N PHE A 74 4.79 -11.30 -8.11
CA PHE A 74 3.64 -11.58 -7.24
C PHE A 74 2.79 -10.32 -6.94
N CYS A 75 2.55 -9.47 -7.95
CA CYS A 75 1.86 -8.19 -7.77
C CYS A 75 0.45 -8.33 -7.20
N ARG A 76 -0.25 -9.42 -7.52
CA ARG A 76 -1.54 -9.73 -6.89
C ARG A 76 -1.42 -9.81 -5.37
N LEU A 77 -0.43 -10.56 -4.88
CA LEU A 77 -0.16 -10.71 -3.45
C LEU A 77 0.38 -9.41 -2.84
N GLY A 78 1.31 -8.73 -3.54
CA GLY A 78 1.85 -7.44 -3.08
C GLY A 78 0.77 -6.37 -2.94
N GLY A 79 -0.13 -6.25 -3.91
CA GLY A 79 -1.29 -5.36 -3.84
C GLY A 79 -2.21 -5.70 -2.67
N ALA A 80 -2.45 -6.99 -2.39
CA ALA A 80 -3.24 -7.42 -1.23
C ALA A 80 -2.58 -7.01 0.10
N LEU A 81 -1.26 -7.23 0.24
CA LEU A 81 -0.51 -6.86 1.43
C LEU A 81 -0.53 -5.34 1.68
N MET A 82 -0.33 -4.55 0.61
CA MET A 82 -0.42 -3.08 0.70
C MET A 82 -1.82 -2.61 1.09
N ALA A 83 -2.86 -3.22 0.51
CA ALA A 83 -4.25 -2.89 0.83
C ALA A 83 -4.60 -3.21 2.29
N VAL A 84 -4.21 -4.39 2.79
CA VAL A 84 -4.40 -4.77 4.20
C VAL A 84 -3.66 -3.80 5.12
N ASN A 85 -2.43 -3.43 4.80
CA ASN A 85 -1.67 -2.45 5.58
C ASN A 85 -2.37 -1.09 5.63
N MET A 86 -2.95 -0.62 4.52
CA MET A 86 -3.73 0.61 4.50
C MET A 86 -5.01 0.52 5.34
N LEU A 87 -5.72 -0.61 5.31
CA LEU A 87 -6.89 -0.82 6.16
C LEU A 87 -6.52 -0.77 7.65
N VAL A 88 -5.41 -1.40 8.03
CA VAL A 88 -4.90 -1.37 9.42
C VAL A 88 -4.50 0.06 9.80
N ALA A 89 -3.78 0.78 8.93
CA ALA A 89 -3.38 2.16 9.18
C ALA A 89 -4.59 3.09 9.38
N ILE A 90 -5.63 2.94 8.54
CA ILE A 90 -6.87 3.70 8.68
C ILE A 90 -7.58 3.34 9.99
N GLY A 91 -7.75 2.04 10.27
CA GLY A 91 -8.43 1.54 11.46
C GLY A 91 -7.75 1.95 12.78
N LEU A 92 -6.42 1.99 12.79
CA LEU A 92 -5.64 2.23 14.01
C LEU A 92 -5.37 3.72 14.27
N VAL A 93 -5.18 4.51 13.21
CA VAL A 93 -4.70 5.90 13.32
C VAL A 93 -5.72 6.93 12.82
N HIS A 94 -6.56 6.58 11.85
CA HIS A 94 -7.37 7.56 11.11
C HIS A 94 -8.89 7.35 11.18
N MET A 95 -9.39 6.48 12.07
CA MET A 95 -10.84 6.22 12.19
C MET A 95 -11.65 7.50 12.42
N ALA A 96 -11.14 8.42 13.23
CA ALA A 96 -11.82 9.69 13.50
C ALA A 96 -11.83 10.64 12.30
N ASP A 97 -10.99 10.39 11.28
CA ASP A 97 -10.82 11.25 10.11
C ASP A 97 -11.67 10.80 8.90
N LEU A 98 -12.34 9.65 8.98
CA LEU A 98 -13.13 9.07 7.88
C LEU A 98 -14.19 10.01 7.32
N ALA A 99 -14.87 10.77 8.18
CA ALA A 99 -15.91 11.72 7.78
C ALA A 99 -15.41 13.18 7.78
N LYS A 100 -14.10 13.41 7.97
CA LYS A 100 -13.54 14.75 8.03
C LYS A 100 -13.19 15.26 6.65
N LEU A 101 -13.41 16.56 6.46
CA LEU A 101 -12.89 17.32 5.34
C LEU A 101 -11.72 18.19 5.81
N THR A 102 -10.79 18.44 4.91
CA THR A 102 -9.73 19.43 5.11
C THR A 102 -10.32 20.84 5.09
N GLY A 103 -9.52 21.84 5.49
CA GLY A 103 -9.92 23.25 5.40
C GLY A 103 -10.24 23.75 3.98
N HIS A 104 -9.91 22.97 2.96
CA HIS A 104 -10.15 23.28 1.55
C HIS A 104 -11.30 22.44 0.94
N GLY A 105 -12.01 21.65 1.76
CA GLY A 105 -13.16 20.83 1.34
C GLY A 105 -12.81 19.45 0.77
N GLY A 106 -11.52 19.13 0.58
CA GLY A 106 -11.07 17.79 0.19
C GLY A 106 -11.23 16.77 1.32
N TRP A 107 -11.28 15.49 1.00
CA TRP A 107 -11.41 14.44 2.02
C TRP A 107 -10.11 14.29 2.83
N ALA A 108 -10.21 14.20 4.16
CA ALA A 108 -9.03 14.17 5.02
C ALA A 108 -8.12 12.95 4.78
N LEU A 109 -8.65 11.87 4.19
CA LEU A 109 -7.94 10.63 3.92
C LEU A 109 -7.73 10.35 2.42
N GLU A 110 -7.66 11.39 1.59
CA GLU A 110 -7.38 11.25 0.15
C GLU A 110 -6.13 10.41 -0.13
N LEU A 111 -5.04 10.65 0.60
CA LEU A 111 -3.78 9.94 0.39
C LEU A 111 -3.90 8.45 0.74
N GLN A 112 -4.50 8.13 1.89
CA GLN A 112 -4.74 6.78 2.36
C GLN A 112 -5.70 6.05 1.40
N GLY A 113 -6.72 6.75 0.91
CA GLY A 113 -7.64 6.26 -0.11
C GLY A 113 -6.94 5.93 -1.43
N LEU A 114 -6.10 6.84 -1.94
CA LEU A 114 -5.34 6.63 -3.17
C LEU A 114 -4.44 5.40 -3.07
N PHE A 115 -3.76 5.22 -1.94
CA PHE A 115 -2.96 4.03 -1.72
C PHE A 115 -3.78 2.76 -1.56
N LEU A 116 -4.88 2.80 -0.81
CA LEU A 116 -5.76 1.65 -0.62
C LEU A 116 -6.35 1.19 -1.96
N PHE A 117 -7.02 2.08 -2.68
CA PHE A 117 -7.67 1.74 -3.94
C PHE A 117 -6.67 1.46 -5.06
N GLY A 118 -5.53 2.15 -5.09
CA GLY A 118 -4.42 1.83 -5.98
C GLY A 118 -3.87 0.42 -5.74
N SER A 119 -3.71 0.03 -4.48
CA SER A 119 -3.26 -1.32 -4.10
C SER A 119 -4.29 -2.39 -4.48
N VAL A 120 -5.58 -2.12 -4.27
CA VAL A 120 -6.68 -3.00 -4.73
C VAL A 120 -6.67 -3.13 -6.25
N ALA A 121 -6.49 -2.04 -6.98
CA ALA A 121 -6.39 -2.07 -8.43
C ALA A 121 -5.22 -2.96 -8.89
N ILE A 122 -4.05 -2.85 -8.26
CA ILE A 122 -2.89 -3.71 -8.54
C ILE A 122 -3.21 -5.18 -8.22
N MET A 123 -3.86 -5.44 -7.08
CA MET A 123 -4.27 -6.79 -6.68
C MET A 123 -5.17 -7.47 -7.72
N LEU A 124 -6.10 -6.70 -8.32
CA LEU A 124 -7.06 -7.20 -9.29
C LEU A 124 -6.45 -7.33 -10.70
N LEU A 125 -5.65 -6.35 -11.12
CA LEU A 125 -5.07 -6.25 -12.46
C LEU A 125 -3.82 -7.10 -12.67
N GLY A 126 -3.07 -7.39 -11.60
CA GLY A 126 -1.81 -8.14 -11.64
C GLY A 126 -0.63 -7.36 -12.22
N SER A 127 0.44 -8.08 -12.55
CA SER A 127 1.74 -7.49 -12.88
C SER A 127 1.87 -6.98 -14.34
N GLY A 128 1.17 -7.60 -15.29
CA GLY A 128 1.16 -7.18 -16.70
C GLY A 128 2.47 -7.48 -17.44
N ARG A 129 2.55 -7.09 -18.73
CA ARG A 129 3.62 -7.52 -19.65
C ARG A 129 5.03 -7.05 -19.27
N PHE A 130 5.17 -5.92 -18.57
CA PHE A 130 6.47 -5.37 -18.15
C PHE A 130 6.94 -5.92 -16.79
N ALA A 131 6.34 -6.99 -16.30
CA ALA A 131 6.73 -7.65 -15.08
C ALA A 131 8.00 -8.50 -15.29
N ILE A 132 8.88 -8.57 -14.28
CA ILE A 132 9.96 -9.57 -14.29
C ILE A 132 9.38 -10.99 -14.28
N ARG A 133 8.27 -11.19 -13.54
CA ARG A 133 7.50 -12.44 -13.56
C ARG A 133 5.98 -12.13 -13.61
N PRO A 134 5.31 -12.42 -14.74
CA PRO A 134 3.86 -12.28 -14.83
C PRO A 134 3.09 -13.13 -13.81
N ASP A 135 1.99 -12.58 -13.30
CA ASP A 135 1.04 -13.26 -12.40
C ASP A 135 -0.16 -13.83 -13.17
#